data_AF-A0A6I4UAF3-F1
#
_entry.id   AF-A0A6I4UAF3-F1
#
_cell.length_a   1.000
_cell.length_b   1.000
_cell.length_c   1.000
_cell.angle_alpha   90.00
_cell.angle_beta   90.00
_cell.angle_gamma   90.00
#
_symmetry.space_group_name_H-M   'P 1'
#
loop_
_entity.id
_entity.type
_entity.pdbx_description
1 polymer ?
#
loop_
_entity_poly.entity_id
_entity_poly.type
_entity_poly.pdbx_seq_one_letter_code
_entity_poly.pdbx_strand_id
1 'polypeptide(L)'
;MILKTTLFLSATVTAMAFATLSSSPALADDCLLDTNNDGNADTNVDTDGGADSSGTDERLACGVSAEASGPFSTAVGGYSVASSRDASAFGHNANATADDATAIGTDALASGADSLAVGQNASATSSRAIALGDSSSASQVGSIAVGRSSNASGTTSIAIGGDGDDSGSEGAQATAIFAIALGADANASGDYSTAIGRRAQSSNTDAVAIGRDSYADGLYSTAVGSKATATGTSSLAVGYNANASRYSVAVGAASEATGYISSAIGQSAAATGDRSFAAGYAANAEGASSIA
;
A
#
# COMPACT_ATOMS: atom_id res chain seq x y z
N MET A 1 -46.45 30.52 -94.11
CA MET A 1 -45.74 29.24 -94.36
C MET A 1 -45.70 28.50 -93.03
N ILE A 2 -46.26 27.30 -92.99
CA ILE A 2 -46.51 26.47 -91.79
C ILE A 2 -45.20 25.81 -91.33
N LEU A 3 -44.92 25.81 -90.02
CA LEU A 3 -44.16 24.79 -89.28
C LEU A 3 -44.39 25.04 -87.77
N LYS A 4 -45.39 24.43 -87.11
CA LYS A 4 -45.39 23.14 -86.39
C LYS A 4 -44.21 22.90 -85.41
N THR A 5 -44.54 22.92 -84.10
CA THR A 5 -44.12 22.02 -82.97
C THR A 5 -42.60 21.86 -82.72
N THR A 6 -42.07 21.95 -81.51
CA THR A 6 -42.41 21.20 -80.28
C THR A 6 -41.84 21.91 -79.03
N LEU A 7 -42.61 21.87 -77.95
CA LEU A 7 -42.22 22.29 -76.60
C LEU A 7 -41.37 21.17 -75.98
N PHE A 8 -40.09 21.43 -75.67
CA PHE A 8 -39.30 20.55 -74.80
C PHE A 8 -39.08 21.25 -73.46
N LEU A 9 -39.86 20.81 -72.48
CA LEU A 9 -39.68 21.10 -71.06
C LEU A 9 -38.48 20.26 -70.59
N SER A 10 -37.27 20.81 -70.55
CA SER A 10 -36.16 20.13 -69.86
C SER A 10 -36.24 20.52 -68.37
N ALA A 11 -36.78 19.61 -67.58
CA ALA A 11 -36.67 19.65 -66.14
C ALA A 11 -35.17 19.49 -65.79
N THR A 12 -34.52 20.58 -65.41
CA THR A 12 -33.25 20.51 -64.70
C THR A 12 -33.55 19.95 -63.32
N VAL A 13 -33.41 18.63 -63.19
CA VAL A 13 -33.36 17.96 -61.89
C VAL A 13 -32.09 18.45 -61.21
N THR A 14 -32.23 19.42 -60.32
CA THR A 14 -31.19 19.76 -59.36
C THR A 14 -30.98 18.52 -58.50
N ALA A 15 -29.97 17.72 -58.81
CA ALA A 15 -29.52 16.66 -57.94
C ALA A 15 -28.98 17.33 -56.68
N MET A 16 -29.85 17.52 -55.68
CA MET A 16 -29.40 17.71 -54.31
C MET A 16 -28.68 16.42 -53.95
N ALA A 17 -27.34 16.47 -54.00
CA ALA A 17 -26.52 15.47 -53.34
C ALA A 17 -26.95 15.49 -51.87
N PHE A 18 -27.78 14.53 -51.48
CA PHE A 18 -27.92 14.16 -50.10
C PHE A 18 -26.55 13.63 -49.68
N ALA A 19 -25.70 14.54 -49.20
CA ALA A 19 -24.58 14.17 -48.37
C ALA A 19 -25.22 13.52 -47.14
N THR A 20 -25.30 12.19 -47.16
CA THR A 20 -25.47 11.43 -45.94
C THR A 20 -24.22 11.73 -45.12
N LEU A 21 -24.27 12.77 -44.29
CA LEU A 21 -23.41 12.87 -43.13
C LEU A 21 -23.84 11.73 -42.21
N SER A 22 -23.39 10.51 -42.53
CA SER A 22 -23.20 9.53 -41.48
C SER A 22 -22.09 10.13 -40.63
N SER A 23 -22.46 10.81 -39.55
CA SER A 23 -21.57 10.85 -38.41
C SER A 23 -21.34 9.38 -38.07
N SER A 24 -20.19 8.84 -38.46
CA SER A 24 -19.68 7.64 -37.82
C SER A 24 -19.80 7.91 -36.33
N PRO A 25 -20.51 7.09 -35.54
CA PRO A 25 -20.38 7.20 -34.10
C PRO A 25 -18.88 7.17 -33.84
N ALA A 26 -18.39 8.12 -33.05
CA ALA A 26 -17.07 8.00 -32.45
C ALA A 26 -17.17 6.80 -31.51
N LEU A 27 -17.05 5.60 -32.08
CA LEU A 27 -16.57 4.45 -31.34
C LEU A 27 -15.24 4.94 -30.76
N ALA A 28 -15.01 4.73 -29.47
CA ALA A 28 -13.67 4.81 -28.93
C ALA A 28 -12.91 3.61 -29.53
N ASP A 29 -12.60 3.71 -30.83
CA ASP A 29 -11.58 2.94 -31.51
C ASP A 29 -10.29 3.18 -30.70
N ASP A 30 -9.48 2.15 -30.57
CA ASP A 30 -8.27 2.13 -29.73
C ASP A 30 -7.53 3.47 -29.73
N CYS A 31 -7.03 3.91 -28.56
CA CYS A 31 -6.34 5.20 -28.44
C CYS A 31 -5.27 5.37 -29.54
N LEU A 32 -5.55 6.19 -30.55
CA LEU A 32 -4.59 6.52 -31.59
C LEU A 32 -3.41 7.27 -30.94
N LEU A 33 -2.20 6.72 -31.07
CA LEU A 33 -0.97 7.33 -30.58
C LEU A 33 -0.36 8.17 -31.70
N ASP A 34 0.09 9.40 -31.41
CA ASP A 34 0.86 10.25 -32.33
C ASP A 34 2.22 9.59 -32.64
N THR A 35 2.20 8.63 -33.57
CA THR A 35 3.34 7.77 -33.93
C THR A 35 4.29 8.46 -34.90
N ASN A 36 3.84 9.49 -35.61
CA ASN A 36 4.66 10.29 -36.50
C ASN A 36 5.24 11.55 -35.82
N ASN A 37 4.81 11.84 -34.59
CA ASN A 37 5.22 12.93 -33.72
C ASN A 37 4.96 14.33 -34.33
N ASP A 38 3.84 14.48 -35.04
CA ASP A 38 3.40 15.75 -35.63
C ASP A 38 2.50 16.60 -34.72
N GLY A 39 2.12 16.04 -33.56
CA GLY A 39 1.31 16.69 -32.53
C GLY A 39 -0.20 16.46 -32.66
N ASN A 40 -0.67 15.70 -33.65
CA ASN A 40 -2.07 15.30 -33.81
C ASN A 40 -2.21 13.78 -33.77
N ALA A 41 -3.41 13.30 -33.43
CA ALA A 41 -3.77 11.89 -33.59
C ALA A 41 -4.55 11.75 -34.91
N ASP A 42 -3.83 11.43 -35.97
CA ASP A 42 -4.33 11.42 -37.34
C ASP A 42 -4.84 10.03 -37.72
N THR A 43 -6.16 9.91 -37.89
CA THR A 43 -6.79 8.70 -38.42
C THR A 43 -6.12 8.30 -39.75
N ASN A 44 -5.61 7.07 -39.86
CA ASN A 44 -4.87 6.48 -41.00
C ASN A 44 -3.39 6.86 -41.15
N VAL A 45 -2.84 7.70 -40.28
CA VAL A 45 -1.39 7.93 -40.19
C VAL A 45 -0.86 7.31 -38.92
N ASP A 46 -1.62 7.52 -37.84
CA ASP A 46 -1.34 7.00 -36.52
C ASP A 46 -1.97 5.64 -36.28
N THR A 47 -1.32 4.91 -35.40
CA THR A 47 -1.73 3.58 -34.95
C THR A 47 -1.92 3.60 -33.44
N ASP A 48 -2.65 2.63 -32.92
CA ASP A 48 -2.75 2.37 -31.48
C ASP A 48 -1.45 1.82 -30.85
N GLY A 49 -0.39 1.64 -31.64
CA GLY A 49 0.87 1.03 -31.19
C GLY A 49 0.75 -0.45 -30.85
N GLY A 50 -0.24 -1.16 -31.40
CA GLY A 50 -0.53 -2.56 -31.10
C GLY A 50 -1.23 -2.76 -29.76
N ALA A 51 -2.02 -1.78 -29.31
CA ALA A 51 -2.91 -1.97 -28.17
C ALA A 51 -3.93 -3.07 -28.51
N ASP A 52 -4.21 -3.98 -27.57
CA ASP A 52 -5.17 -5.06 -27.77
C ASP A 52 -6.36 -4.90 -26.82
N SER A 53 -7.48 -4.48 -27.40
CA SER A 53 -8.82 -4.50 -26.81
C SER A 53 -9.76 -5.45 -27.57
N SER A 54 -9.24 -6.38 -28.38
CA SER A 54 -9.99 -7.17 -29.36
C SER A 54 -11.03 -8.10 -28.72
N GLY A 55 -12.30 -8.04 -29.14
CA GLY A 55 -13.44 -8.80 -28.56
C GLY A 55 -14.73 -7.99 -28.33
N THR A 56 -15.13 -7.69 -27.07
CA THR A 56 -16.30 -6.86 -26.71
C THR A 56 -15.97 -5.37 -26.56
N ASP A 57 -16.96 -4.49 -26.81
CA ASP A 57 -16.91 -3.01 -26.66
C ASP A 57 -16.81 -2.53 -25.19
N GLU A 58 -16.42 -3.42 -24.27
CA GLU A 58 -16.41 -3.17 -22.83
C GLU A 58 -14.99 -2.91 -22.30
N ARG A 59 -13.97 -2.93 -23.16
CA ARG A 59 -12.55 -2.85 -22.76
C ARG A 59 -11.88 -1.62 -23.36
N LEU A 60 -10.87 -1.12 -22.66
CA LEU A 60 -10.05 0.00 -23.11
C LEU A 60 -8.57 -0.35 -23.00
N ALA A 61 -7.85 -0.38 -24.12
CA ALA A 61 -6.39 -0.45 -24.16
C ALA A 61 -5.83 0.83 -24.80
N CYS A 62 -4.83 1.45 -24.18
CA CYS A 62 -4.31 2.75 -24.58
C CYS A 62 -2.81 2.87 -24.34
N GLY A 63 -1.99 2.71 -25.37
CA GLY A 63 -0.52 2.76 -25.28
C GLY A 63 0.12 1.62 -26.06
N VAL A 64 1.40 1.80 -26.42
CA VAL A 64 2.15 0.81 -27.21
C VAL A 64 2.10 -0.55 -26.50
N SER A 65 1.54 -1.56 -27.16
CA SER A 65 1.38 -2.91 -26.62
C SER A 65 0.65 -2.98 -25.27
N ALA A 66 -0.26 -2.05 -24.99
CA ALA A 66 -1.17 -2.17 -23.85
C ALA A 66 -2.18 -3.31 -24.12
N GLU A 67 -2.52 -4.11 -23.11
CA GLU A 67 -3.43 -5.25 -23.23
C GLU A 67 -4.59 -5.13 -22.23
N ALA A 68 -5.81 -5.07 -22.75
CA ALA A 68 -7.05 -5.19 -21.97
C ALA A 68 -7.81 -6.44 -22.43
N SER A 69 -7.60 -7.57 -21.74
CA SER A 69 -8.18 -8.87 -22.11
C SER A 69 -9.31 -9.36 -21.19
N GLY A 70 -9.48 -8.75 -20.02
CA GLY A 70 -10.58 -9.07 -19.09
C GLY A 70 -11.88 -8.29 -19.38
N PRO A 71 -13.09 -8.82 -19.10
CA PRO A 71 -14.34 -8.07 -19.29
C PRO A 71 -14.36 -6.79 -18.47
N PHE A 72 -14.84 -5.67 -19.03
CA PHE A 72 -14.86 -4.35 -18.38
C PHE A 72 -13.48 -3.79 -17.98
N SER A 73 -12.37 -4.36 -18.49
CA SER A 73 -11.03 -3.97 -18.07
C SER A 73 -10.51 -2.71 -18.78
N THR A 74 -9.58 -2.01 -18.14
CA THR A 74 -8.92 -0.80 -18.67
C THR A 74 -7.41 -0.89 -18.47
N ALA A 75 -6.64 -0.71 -19.54
CA ALA A 75 -5.18 -0.69 -19.56
C ALA A 75 -4.68 0.59 -20.25
N VAL A 76 -3.98 1.46 -19.53
CA VAL A 76 -3.45 2.73 -20.05
C VAL A 76 -1.96 2.86 -19.72
N GLY A 77 -1.11 2.90 -20.74
CA GLY A 77 0.35 2.97 -20.65
C GLY A 77 1.01 1.91 -21.53
N GLY A 78 2.21 2.20 -22.04
CA GLY A 78 2.94 1.20 -22.83
C GLY A 78 3.19 -0.07 -22.03
N TYR A 79 2.88 -1.23 -22.60
CA TYR A 79 2.96 -2.55 -21.95
C TYR A 79 2.09 -2.74 -20.69
N SER A 80 1.12 -1.86 -20.42
CA SER A 80 0.19 -2.07 -19.30
C SER A 80 -0.74 -3.26 -19.59
N VAL A 81 -1.06 -4.07 -18.60
CA VAL A 81 -1.91 -5.27 -18.73
C VAL A 81 -3.05 -5.25 -17.72
N ALA A 82 -4.29 -5.36 -18.21
CA ALA A 82 -5.49 -5.56 -17.41
C ALA A 82 -6.26 -6.80 -17.91
N SER A 83 -5.95 -7.97 -17.35
CA SER A 83 -6.30 -9.29 -17.92
C SER A 83 -7.47 -10.01 -17.25
N SER A 84 -8.07 -9.42 -16.21
CA SER A 84 -9.20 -10.00 -15.47
C SER A 84 -10.41 -9.07 -15.42
N ARG A 85 -11.56 -9.57 -14.94
CA ARG A 85 -12.82 -8.82 -14.93
C ARG A 85 -12.67 -7.55 -14.08
N ASP A 86 -13.14 -6.41 -14.60
CA ASP A 86 -13.11 -5.10 -13.93
C ASP A 86 -11.69 -4.65 -13.51
N ALA A 87 -10.63 -5.28 -14.06
CA ALA A 87 -9.25 -4.94 -13.76
C ALA A 87 -8.86 -3.60 -14.39
N SER A 88 -8.05 -2.82 -13.67
CA SER A 88 -7.64 -1.48 -14.09
C SER A 88 -6.13 -1.28 -13.94
N ALA A 89 -5.42 -1.05 -15.03
CA ALA A 89 -3.97 -0.83 -15.04
C ALA A 89 -3.64 0.54 -15.66
N PHE A 90 -2.93 1.39 -14.93
CA PHE A 90 -2.55 2.74 -15.37
C PHE A 90 -1.05 2.99 -15.12
N GLY A 91 -0.22 2.99 -16.16
CA GLY A 91 1.22 3.21 -16.07
C GLY A 91 2.00 2.32 -17.04
N HIS A 92 3.24 2.71 -17.37
CA HIS A 92 4.11 1.86 -18.19
C HIS A 92 4.37 0.54 -17.46
N ASN A 93 4.07 -0.58 -18.10
CA ASN A 93 4.19 -1.92 -17.50
C ASN A 93 3.40 -2.10 -16.18
N ALA A 94 2.31 -1.35 -15.97
CA ALA A 94 1.38 -1.60 -14.86
C ALA A 94 0.60 -2.89 -15.13
N ASN A 95 0.47 -3.79 -14.15
CA ASN A 95 -0.11 -5.12 -14.29
C ASN A 95 -1.23 -5.35 -13.28
N ALA A 96 -2.49 -5.33 -13.72
CA ALA A 96 -3.67 -5.71 -12.95
C ALA A 96 -4.23 -7.06 -13.49
N THR A 97 -3.88 -8.16 -12.84
CA THR A 97 -4.08 -9.52 -13.40
C THR A 97 -5.11 -10.37 -12.66
N ALA A 98 -5.90 -9.76 -11.77
CA ALA A 98 -6.94 -10.44 -11.00
C ALA A 98 -8.25 -9.62 -11.01
N ASP A 99 -9.36 -10.27 -10.68
CA ASP A 99 -10.69 -9.64 -10.65
C ASP A 99 -10.71 -8.42 -9.73
N ASP A 100 -11.31 -7.33 -10.22
CA ASP A 100 -11.48 -6.06 -9.51
C ASP A 100 -10.14 -5.44 -9.04
N ALA A 101 -9.00 -5.91 -9.57
CA ALA A 101 -7.67 -5.42 -9.20
C ALA A 101 -7.35 -4.09 -9.87
N THR A 102 -6.67 -3.20 -9.14
CA THR A 102 -6.26 -1.88 -9.66
C THR A 102 -4.75 -1.68 -9.46
N ALA A 103 -4.01 -1.47 -10.54
CA ALA A 103 -2.59 -1.14 -10.55
C ALA A 103 -2.36 0.26 -11.15
N ILE A 104 -1.72 1.17 -10.41
CA ILE A 104 -1.45 2.55 -10.85
C ILE A 104 0.02 2.90 -10.59
N GLY A 105 0.81 3.11 -11.62
CA GLY A 105 2.23 3.45 -11.55
C GLY A 105 3.08 2.57 -12.46
N THR A 106 4.28 3.04 -12.78
CA THR A 106 5.23 2.26 -13.56
C THR A 106 5.61 0.98 -12.81
N ASP A 107 5.51 -0.17 -13.45
CA ASP A 107 5.78 -1.49 -12.86
C ASP A 107 4.91 -1.84 -11.64
N ALA A 108 3.77 -1.15 -11.42
CA ALA A 108 2.84 -1.51 -10.36
C ALA A 108 2.19 -2.88 -10.65
N LEU A 109 2.07 -3.75 -9.65
CA LEU A 109 1.52 -5.10 -9.76
C LEU A 109 0.37 -5.32 -8.78
N ALA A 110 -0.84 -5.50 -9.30
CA ALA A 110 -2.03 -5.91 -8.54
C ALA A 110 -2.50 -7.28 -9.06
N SER A 111 -2.07 -8.37 -8.41
CA SER A 111 -2.35 -9.75 -8.82
C SER A 111 -3.25 -10.52 -7.84
N GLY A 112 -3.71 -9.88 -6.76
CA GLY A 112 -4.75 -10.39 -5.88
C GLY A 112 -6.15 -9.93 -6.30
N ALA A 113 -7.18 -10.75 -6.08
CA ALA A 113 -8.57 -10.32 -6.28
C ALA A 113 -8.95 -9.18 -5.31
N ASP A 114 -9.64 -8.16 -5.78
CA ASP A 114 -9.96 -6.93 -5.03
C ASP A 114 -8.71 -6.18 -4.51
N SER A 115 -7.55 -6.36 -5.15
CA SER A 115 -6.30 -5.73 -4.70
C SER A 115 -6.06 -4.34 -5.30
N LEU A 116 -5.28 -3.52 -4.60
CA LEU A 116 -4.92 -2.17 -5.02
C LEU A 116 -3.42 -1.97 -4.89
N ALA A 117 -2.72 -1.70 -6.00
CA ALA A 117 -1.31 -1.33 -6.02
C ALA A 117 -1.16 0.07 -6.63
N VAL A 118 -0.63 1.03 -5.89
CA VAL A 118 -0.45 2.42 -6.35
C VAL A 118 0.95 2.92 -5.99
N GLY A 119 1.76 3.21 -6.99
CA GLY A 119 3.15 3.65 -6.86
C GLY A 119 4.06 2.90 -7.83
N GLN A 120 5.25 3.46 -8.09
CA GLN A 120 6.25 2.75 -8.87
C GLN A 120 6.65 1.45 -8.15
N ASN A 121 6.68 0.30 -8.84
CA ASN A 121 6.97 -1.01 -8.23
C ASN A 121 6.07 -1.41 -7.03
N ALA A 122 4.93 -0.76 -6.82
CA ALA A 122 4.00 -1.15 -5.76
C ALA A 122 3.43 -2.55 -6.06
N SER A 123 3.33 -3.43 -5.06
CA SER A 123 2.99 -4.84 -5.26
C SER A 123 1.92 -5.30 -4.27
N ALA A 124 0.72 -5.61 -4.77
CA ALA A 124 -0.40 -6.17 -4.02
C ALA A 124 -0.77 -7.55 -4.61
N THR A 125 -0.23 -8.62 -4.03
CA THR A 125 -0.25 -9.96 -4.67
C THR A 125 -1.25 -10.94 -4.07
N SER A 126 -1.98 -10.54 -3.04
CA SER A 126 -2.98 -11.35 -2.34
C SER A 126 -4.36 -10.70 -2.35
N SER A 127 -5.42 -11.49 -2.14
CA SER A 127 -6.79 -10.96 -2.14
C SER A 127 -6.98 -9.86 -1.10
N ARG A 128 -7.64 -8.75 -1.50
CA ARG A 128 -7.90 -7.57 -0.68
C ARG A 128 -6.63 -6.89 -0.13
N ALA A 129 -5.48 -7.18 -0.72
CA ALA A 129 -4.22 -6.53 -0.36
C ALA A 129 -4.18 -5.10 -0.92
N ILE A 130 -3.63 -4.17 -0.15
CA ILE A 130 -3.47 -2.77 -0.53
C ILE A 130 -1.99 -2.39 -0.38
N ALA A 131 -1.33 -2.03 -1.49
CA ALA A 131 0.02 -1.49 -1.52
C ALA A 131 -0.02 -0.05 -2.09
N LEU A 132 0.34 0.94 -1.29
CA LEU A 132 0.31 2.36 -1.67
C LEU A 132 1.65 3.03 -1.34
N GLY A 133 2.50 3.25 -2.35
CA GLY A 133 3.82 3.85 -2.24
C GLY A 133 4.84 3.19 -3.17
N ASP A 134 5.91 3.92 -3.50
CA ASP A 134 7.03 3.37 -4.27
C ASP A 134 7.62 2.13 -3.57
N SER A 135 7.71 1.02 -4.30
CA SER A 135 8.21 -0.26 -3.80
C SER A 135 7.48 -0.79 -2.54
N SER A 136 6.24 -0.34 -2.30
CA SER A 136 5.40 -0.89 -1.23
C SER A 136 4.95 -2.31 -1.56
N SER A 137 4.85 -3.19 -0.57
CA SER A 137 4.53 -4.61 -0.75
C SER A 137 3.48 -5.11 0.24
N ALA A 138 2.33 -5.53 -0.26
CA ALA A 138 1.27 -6.19 0.49
C ALA A 138 1.04 -7.59 -0.09
N SER A 139 1.66 -8.60 0.54
CA SER A 139 1.79 -9.95 -0.05
C SER A 139 0.85 -10.99 0.55
N GLN A 140 0.04 -10.64 1.55
CA GLN A 140 -0.87 -11.54 2.24
C GLN A 140 -2.33 -11.07 2.20
N VAL A 141 -3.26 -11.99 2.46
CA VAL A 141 -4.70 -11.69 2.39
C VAL A 141 -5.08 -10.57 3.35
N GLY A 142 -5.73 -9.53 2.81
CA GLY A 142 -6.17 -8.36 3.56
C GLY A 142 -5.04 -7.54 4.19
N SER A 143 -3.79 -7.72 3.75
CA SER A 143 -2.67 -6.92 4.26
C SER A 143 -2.64 -5.53 3.63
N ILE A 144 -2.17 -4.53 4.39
CA ILE A 144 -2.16 -3.12 3.99
C ILE A 144 -0.74 -2.58 4.18
N ALA A 145 -0.08 -2.19 3.09
CA ALA A 145 1.22 -1.54 3.07
C ALA A 145 1.07 -0.12 2.50
N VAL A 146 1.39 0.91 3.29
CA VAL A 146 1.31 2.32 2.85
C VAL A 146 2.60 3.05 3.21
N GLY A 147 3.32 3.52 2.19
CA GLY A 147 4.60 4.24 2.31
C GLY A 147 5.69 3.65 1.40
N ARG A 148 6.70 4.46 1.08
CA ARG A 148 7.86 3.99 0.30
C ARG A 148 8.53 2.82 1.02
N SER A 149 8.71 1.69 0.33
CA SER A 149 9.31 0.46 0.89
C SER A 149 8.58 -0.15 2.10
N SER A 150 7.32 0.23 2.37
CA SER A 150 6.53 -0.42 3.43
C SER A 150 6.20 -1.87 3.04
N ASN A 151 6.21 -2.80 3.99
CA ASN A 151 6.01 -4.22 3.74
C ASN A 151 5.03 -4.86 4.75
N ALA A 152 3.89 -5.31 4.25
CA ALA A 152 2.86 -6.03 4.99
C ALA A 152 2.79 -7.48 4.48
N SER A 153 3.66 -8.34 5.03
CA SER A 153 3.79 -9.75 4.67
C SER A 153 3.14 -10.71 5.68
N GLY A 154 2.38 -10.18 6.63
CA GLY A 154 1.54 -10.94 7.55
C GLY A 154 0.08 -10.95 7.10
N THR A 155 -0.63 -12.05 7.33
CA THR A 155 -2.07 -12.10 7.02
C THR A 155 -2.80 -11.03 7.82
N THR A 156 -3.62 -10.21 7.15
CA THR A 156 -4.35 -9.08 7.73
C THR A 156 -3.46 -8.12 8.54
N SER A 157 -2.17 -8.02 8.18
CA SER A 157 -1.24 -7.10 8.82
C SER A 157 -1.32 -5.70 8.21
N ILE A 158 -0.90 -4.70 8.97
CA ILE A 158 -0.94 -3.29 8.57
C ILE A 158 0.46 -2.70 8.77
N ALA A 159 1.11 -2.27 7.69
CA ALA A 159 2.38 -1.56 7.69
C ALA A 159 2.18 -0.16 7.08
N ILE A 160 2.21 0.89 7.90
CA ILE A 160 2.01 2.26 7.44
C ILE A 160 3.20 3.11 7.88
N GLY A 161 4.01 3.56 6.93
CA GLY A 161 5.22 4.33 7.15
C GLY A 161 6.24 4.04 6.06
N GLY A 162 6.81 5.08 5.46
CA GLY A 162 7.91 4.92 4.53
C GLY A 162 9.25 4.69 5.24
N ASP A 163 10.29 4.45 4.45
CA ASP A 163 11.68 4.49 4.92
C ASP A 163 11.99 5.85 5.56
N GLY A 164 12.61 5.81 6.74
CA GLY A 164 12.97 6.94 7.59
C GLY A 164 14.25 7.67 7.19
N ASP A 165 14.78 7.42 5.99
CA ASP A 165 16.06 7.90 5.48
C ASP A 165 17.23 7.54 6.42
N ASP A 166 17.17 6.33 7.00
CA ASP A 166 18.30 5.77 7.74
C ASP A 166 19.24 5.01 6.79
N SER A 167 20.23 4.28 7.33
CA SER A 167 21.16 3.53 6.46
C SER A 167 20.52 2.31 5.80
N GLY A 168 19.31 1.93 6.23
CA GLY A 168 18.47 0.91 5.63
C GLY A 168 17.70 1.46 4.42
N SER A 169 16.84 0.61 3.88
CA SER A 169 15.94 0.94 2.77
C SER A 169 14.50 0.49 3.04
N GLU A 170 14.25 0.01 4.25
CA GLU A 170 13.01 -0.58 4.71
C GLU A 170 12.06 0.50 5.24
N GLY A 171 10.80 0.48 4.82
CA GLY A 171 9.74 1.25 5.49
C GLY A 171 9.20 0.51 6.70
N ALA A 172 7.95 0.82 7.09
CA ALA A 172 7.24 0.05 8.11
C ALA A 172 7.15 -1.45 7.71
N GLN A 173 7.39 -2.35 8.66
CA GLN A 173 7.41 -3.80 8.50
C GLN A 173 6.37 -4.45 9.41
N ALA A 174 5.32 -5.04 8.84
CA ALA A 174 4.34 -5.84 9.57
C ALA A 174 4.33 -7.27 9.01
N THR A 175 5.22 -8.12 9.56
CA THR A 175 5.60 -9.40 8.95
C THR A 175 4.90 -10.62 9.54
N ALA A 176 4.22 -10.46 10.68
CA ALA A 176 3.49 -11.51 11.36
C ALA A 176 1.95 -11.34 11.27
N ILE A 177 1.20 -12.39 11.62
CA ILE A 177 -0.25 -12.41 11.45
C ILE A 177 -0.90 -11.37 12.39
N PHE A 178 -1.84 -10.58 11.87
CA PHE A 178 -2.49 -9.47 12.59
C PHE A 178 -1.53 -8.42 13.17
N ALA A 179 -0.28 -8.37 12.69
CA ALA A 179 0.70 -7.39 13.17
C ALA A 179 0.36 -5.97 12.67
N ILE A 180 0.62 -4.96 13.49
CA ILE A 180 0.42 -3.55 13.16
C ILE A 180 1.73 -2.80 13.35
N ALA A 181 2.31 -2.28 12.27
CA ALA A 181 3.46 -1.38 12.28
C ALA A 181 3.06 -0.01 11.73
N LEU A 182 3.16 1.04 12.54
CA LEU A 182 2.81 2.41 12.18
C LEU A 182 3.95 3.38 12.51
N GLY A 183 4.57 3.97 11.49
CA GLY A 183 5.70 4.90 11.60
C GLY A 183 6.86 4.47 10.72
N ALA A 184 7.74 5.42 10.38
CA ALA A 184 8.92 5.12 9.59
C ALA A 184 9.79 4.05 10.29
N ASP A 185 10.16 3.01 9.56
CA ASP A 185 10.95 1.88 10.05
C ASP A 185 10.35 1.15 11.28
N ALA A 186 9.05 1.32 11.55
CA ALA A 186 8.38 0.57 12.62
C ALA A 186 8.35 -0.92 12.25
N ASN A 187 8.62 -1.80 13.21
CA ASN A 187 8.72 -3.24 12.97
C ASN A 187 7.83 -4.03 13.95
N ALA A 188 6.81 -4.68 13.44
CA ALA A 188 5.94 -5.60 14.16
C ALA A 188 6.11 -7.01 13.57
N SER A 189 6.91 -7.86 14.23
CA SER A 189 7.29 -9.19 13.76
C SER A 189 6.76 -10.34 14.62
N GLY A 190 6.01 -10.04 15.68
CA GLY A 190 5.29 -11.03 16.48
C GLY A 190 3.82 -11.15 16.07
N ASP A 191 3.21 -12.32 16.22
CA ASP A 191 1.77 -12.49 15.96
C ASP A 191 0.96 -11.58 16.90
N TYR A 192 -0.06 -10.91 16.36
CA TYR A 192 -0.89 -9.92 17.09
C TYR A 192 -0.09 -8.73 17.68
N SER A 193 1.18 -8.55 17.28
CA SER A 193 2.02 -7.49 17.82
C SER A 193 1.66 -6.11 17.28
N THR A 194 1.91 -5.07 18.07
CA THR A 194 1.68 -3.67 17.67
C THR A 194 2.95 -2.85 17.90
N ALA A 195 3.46 -2.19 16.86
CA ALA A 195 4.58 -1.26 16.91
C ALA A 195 4.14 0.11 16.33
N ILE A 196 4.09 1.15 17.16
CA ILE A 196 3.64 2.49 16.77
C ILE A 196 4.72 3.51 17.13
N GLY A 197 5.35 4.13 16.13
CA GLY A 197 6.39 5.14 16.26
C GLY A 197 7.60 4.84 15.38
N ARG A 198 8.37 5.87 15.05
CA ARG A 198 9.58 5.67 14.23
C ARG A 198 10.54 4.70 14.93
N ARG A 199 10.95 3.63 14.23
CA ARG A 199 11.77 2.54 14.76
C ARG A 199 11.22 1.86 16.02
N ALA A 200 9.90 1.95 16.27
CA ALA A 200 9.27 1.12 17.31
C ALA A 200 9.38 -0.35 16.90
N GLN A 201 9.68 -1.24 17.85
CA GLN A 201 9.90 -2.67 17.58
C GLN A 201 9.07 -3.51 18.55
N SER A 202 8.24 -4.38 17.98
CA SER A 202 7.43 -5.35 18.71
C SER A 202 7.67 -6.75 18.13
N SER A 203 8.49 -7.55 18.81
CA SER A 203 9.11 -8.73 18.20
C SER A 203 8.45 -10.06 18.58
N ASN A 204 7.52 -10.06 19.54
CA ASN A 204 6.95 -11.27 20.13
C ASN A 204 5.42 -11.26 20.11
N THR A 205 4.80 -12.42 20.36
CA THR A 205 3.34 -12.54 20.33
C THR A 205 2.70 -11.63 21.37
N ASP A 206 1.65 -10.91 20.95
CA ASP A 206 0.91 -9.93 21.76
C ASP A 206 1.77 -8.80 22.36
N ALA A 207 2.99 -8.60 21.86
CA ALA A 207 3.84 -7.51 22.32
C ALA A 207 3.34 -6.16 21.78
N VAL A 208 3.46 -5.10 22.58
CA VAL A 208 3.02 -3.74 22.23
C VAL A 208 4.15 -2.74 22.48
N ALA A 209 4.64 -2.10 21.43
CA ALA A 209 5.64 -1.04 21.49
C ALA A 209 5.06 0.26 20.93
N ILE A 210 4.89 1.29 21.76
CA ILE A 210 4.33 2.59 21.36
C ILE A 210 5.29 3.70 21.76
N GLY A 211 5.97 4.29 20.79
CA GLY A 211 6.89 5.40 20.96
C GLY A 211 8.09 5.29 20.01
N ARG A 212 8.73 6.43 19.74
CA ARG A 212 9.98 6.43 18.96
C ARG A 212 11.04 5.61 19.69
N ASP A 213 11.55 4.58 19.04
CA ASP A 213 12.54 3.61 19.56
C ASP A 213 12.04 2.77 20.76
N SER A 214 10.73 2.65 20.97
CA SER A 214 10.23 1.70 21.98
C SER A 214 10.51 0.27 21.54
N TYR A 215 10.87 -0.61 22.49
CA TYR A 215 11.27 -1.99 22.24
C TYR A 215 10.51 -2.96 23.15
N ALA A 216 9.57 -3.72 22.59
CA ALA A 216 8.82 -4.76 23.28
C ALA A 216 9.18 -6.14 22.70
N ASP A 217 10.02 -6.88 23.41
CA ASP A 217 10.58 -8.16 22.94
C ASP A 217 10.10 -9.37 23.75
N GLY A 218 9.53 -9.12 24.93
CA GLY A 218 8.93 -10.17 25.74
C GLY A 218 7.57 -10.62 25.21
N LEU A 219 7.26 -11.90 25.37
CA LEU A 219 5.91 -12.43 25.13
C LEU A 219 4.89 -11.69 26.03
N TYR A 220 3.79 -11.17 25.47
CA TYR A 220 2.80 -10.33 26.18
C TYR A 220 3.38 -9.03 26.79
N SER A 221 4.54 -8.54 26.31
CA SER A 221 5.17 -7.34 26.87
C SER A 221 4.53 -6.06 26.36
N THR A 222 4.67 -4.96 27.11
CA THR A 222 4.18 -3.65 26.70
C THR A 222 5.21 -2.57 27.04
N ALA A 223 5.71 -1.87 26.03
CA ALA A 223 6.60 -0.73 26.13
C ALA A 223 5.92 0.53 25.56
N VAL A 224 5.60 1.51 26.40
CA VAL A 224 4.94 2.76 26.00
C VAL A 224 5.79 3.96 26.42
N GLY A 225 6.31 4.71 25.45
CA GLY A 225 7.19 5.85 25.65
C GLY A 225 8.41 5.79 24.74
N SER A 226 8.99 6.94 24.42
CA SER A 226 10.20 6.94 23.60
C SER A 226 11.35 6.23 24.33
N LYS A 227 12.00 5.28 23.66
CA LYS A 227 13.04 4.40 24.25
C LYS A 227 12.57 3.53 25.42
N ALA A 228 11.26 3.35 25.62
CA ALA A 228 10.76 2.41 26.61
C ALA A 228 11.12 0.97 26.19
N THR A 229 11.52 0.14 27.14
CA THR A 229 12.05 -1.21 26.88
C THR A 229 11.38 -2.23 27.78
N ALA A 230 10.72 -3.22 27.20
CA ALA A 230 10.03 -4.31 27.87
C ALA A 230 10.48 -5.66 27.27
N THR A 231 11.57 -6.22 27.79
CA THR A 231 12.21 -7.43 27.20
C THR A 231 11.76 -8.73 27.87
N GLY A 232 11.13 -8.66 29.04
CA GLY A 232 10.67 -9.82 29.77
C GLY A 232 9.25 -10.27 29.40
N THR A 233 8.96 -11.56 29.56
CA THR A 233 7.58 -12.07 29.48
C THR A 233 6.66 -11.31 30.43
N SER A 234 5.50 -10.85 29.92
CA SER A 234 4.49 -10.07 30.64
C SER A 234 5.07 -8.87 31.40
N SER A 235 6.07 -8.22 30.80
CA SER A 235 6.69 -7.00 31.34
C SER A 235 5.97 -5.74 30.88
N LEU A 236 5.95 -4.71 31.72
CA LEU A 236 5.32 -3.42 31.41
C LEU A 236 6.30 -2.28 31.67
N ALA A 237 6.68 -1.54 30.63
CA ALA A 237 7.51 -0.34 30.70
C ALA A 237 6.73 0.87 30.17
N VAL A 238 6.42 1.84 31.02
CA VAL A 238 5.68 3.06 30.64
C VAL A 238 6.46 4.31 31.05
N GLY A 239 6.97 5.05 30.08
CA GLY A 239 7.72 6.29 30.27
C GLY A 239 8.91 6.43 29.34
N TYR A 240 9.45 7.65 29.22
CA TYR A 240 10.70 7.86 28.47
C TYR A 240 11.81 7.02 29.11
N ASN A 241 12.42 6.12 28.33
CA ASN A 241 13.52 5.27 28.79
C ASN A 241 13.18 4.39 30.02
N ALA A 242 11.91 4.02 30.22
CA ALA A 242 11.52 3.04 31.23
C ALA A 242 12.03 1.63 30.82
N ASN A 243 12.48 0.82 31.77
CA ASN A 243 13.04 -0.51 31.51
C ASN A 243 12.41 -1.57 32.42
N ALA A 244 11.76 -2.58 31.83
CA ALA A 244 11.13 -3.70 32.53
C ALA A 244 11.65 -5.06 32.01
N SER A 245 12.13 -5.88 32.95
CA SER A 245 12.50 -7.29 32.77
C SER A 245 11.31 -8.25 33.00
N ARG A 246 11.56 -9.55 33.21
CA ARG A 246 10.53 -10.59 33.30
C ARG A 246 9.55 -10.41 34.45
N TYR A 247 8.25 -10.40 34.13
CA TYR A 247 7.13 -10.18 35.05
C TYR A 247 7.21 -8.90 35.87
N SER A 248 7.98 -7.90 35.42
CA SER A 248 8.18 -6.67 36.15
C SER A 248 7.42 -5.49 35.55
N VAL A 249 7.24 -4.45 36.35
CA VAL A 249 6.50 -3.23 35.99
C VAL A 249 7.37 -2.01 36.27
N ALA A 250 7.70 -1.24 35.24
CA ALA A 250 8.43 0.02 35.32
C ALA A 250 7.54 1.16 34.81
N VAL A 251 7.10 2.07 35.68
CA VAL A 251 6.24 3.20 35.31
C VAL A 251 6.88 4.50 35.77
N GLY A 252 7.33 5.32 34.83
CA GLY A 252 8.01 6.59 35.07
C GLY A 252 9.14 6.83 34.06
N ALA A 253 9.54 8.09 33.88
CA ALA A 253 10.71 8.37 33.06
C ALA A 253 11.97 7.81 33.74
N ALA A 254 12.75 7.02 33.00
CA ALA A 254 13.93 6.32 33.50
C ALA A 254 13.68 5.40 34.71
N SER A 255 12.45 4.91 34.91
CA SER A 255 12.18 3.86 35.92
C SER A 255 12.80 2.53 35.47
N GLU A 256 13.35 1.77 36.41
CA GLU A 256 14.06 0.52 36.16
C GLU A 256 13.52 -0.61 37.05
N ALA A 257 12.79 -1.56 36.48
CA ALA A 257 12.31 -2.75 37.16
C ALA A 257 13.01 -3.99 36.57
N THR A 258 14.24 -4.27 37.03
CA THR A 258 15.07 -5.35 36.47
C THR A 258 15.08 -6.65 37.28
N GLY A 259 14.64 -6.62 38.54
CA GLY A 259 14.44 -7.81 39.36
C GLY A 259 13.28 -8.70 38.88
N TYR A 260 13.35 -10.00 39.13
CA TYR A 260 12.26 -10.92 38.80
C TYR A 260 11.00 -10.60 39.60
N ILE A 261 9.86 -10.34 38.94
CA ILE A 261 8.60 -9.90 39.59
C ILE A 261 8.81 -8.59 40.40
N SER A 262 9.66 -7.68 39.95
CA SER A 262 9.84 -6.38 40.62
C SER A 262 8.87 -5.32 40.11
N SER A 263 8.72 -4.21 40.84
CA SER A 263 7.93 -3.06 40.41
C SER A 263 8.60 -1.75 40.79
N ALA A 264 8.87 -0.89 39.80
CA ALA A 264 9.44 0.44 39.96
C ALA A 264 8.43 1.50 39.45
N ILE A 265 7.89 2.31 40.35
CA ILE A 265 6.85 3.31 40.05
C ILE A 265 7.32 4.69 40.47
N GLY A 266 7.72 5.52 39.52
CA GLY A 266 8.24 6.86 39.75
C GLY A 266 9.36 7.23 38.79
N GLN A 267 9.60 8.52 38.61
CA GLN A 267 10.74 8.98 37.82
C GLN A 267 12.04 8.50 38.51
N SER A 268 12.91 7.83 37.75
CA SER A 268 14.14 7.22 38.25
C SER A 268 13.98 6.21 39.40
N ALA A 269 12.77 5.66 39.64
CA ALA A 269 12.60 4.57 40.61
C ALA A 269 13.33 3.31 40.11
N ALA A 270 14.00 2.58 41.00
CA ALA A 270 14.78 1.38 40.71
C ALA A 270 14.37 0.22 41.62
N ALA A 271 13.84 -0.85 41.05
CA ALA A 271 13.48 -2.10 41.72
C ALA A 271 14.28 -3.25 41.09
N THR A 272 15.53 -3.39 41.53
CA THR A 272 16.52 -4.31 40.95
C THR A 272 16.62 -5.63 41.70
N GLY A 273 16.11 -5.70 42.94
CA GLY A 273 16.00 -6.95 43.69
C GLY A 273 14.83 -7.83 43.22
N ASP A 274 14.95 -9.15 43.30
CA ASP A 274 13.85 -10.07 43.01
C ASP A 274 12.66 -9.83 43.96
N ARG A 275 11.44 -9.72 43.42
CA ARG A 275 10.21 -9.38 44.15
C ARG A 275 10.27 -8.05 44.90
N SER A 276 11.17 -7.14 44.50
CA SER A 276 11.29 -5.81 45.12
C SER A 276 10.22 -4.83 44.64
N PHE A 277 9.91 -3.82 45.44
CA PHE A 277 8.99 -2.74 45.10
C PHE A 277 9.64 -1.39 45.43
N ALA A 278 9.79 -0.51 44.44
CA ALA A 278 10.28 0.85 44.62
C ALA A 278 9.23 1.85 44.13
N ALA A 279 8.76 2.76 44.99
CA ALA A 279 7.76 3.75 44.62
C ALA A 279 8.12 5.17 45.07
N GLY A 280 8.24 6.09 44.12
CA GLY A 280 8.59 7.49 44.35
C GLY A 280 9.72 7.98 43.45
N TYR A 281 10.01 9.28 43.52
CA TYR A 281 11.16 9.86 42.82
C TYR A 281 12.46 9.26 43.37
N ALA A 282 13.23 8.61 42.49
CA ALA A 282 14.52 7.99 42.83
C ALA A 282 14.49 6.95 43.97
N ALA A 283 13.33 6.33 44.25
CA ALA A 283 13.24 5.21 45.20
C ALA A 283 14.11 4.03 44.72
N ASN A 284 14.84 3.36 45.61
CA ASN A 284 15.79 2.31 45.24
C ASN A 284 15.66 1.07 46.13
N ALA A 285 15.13 -0.02 45.57
CA ALA A 285 14.90 -1.31 46.23
C ALA A 285 15.79 -2.39 45.60
N GLU A 286 17.03 -2.51 46.09
CA GLU A 286 18.04 -3.46 45.56
C GLU A 286 17.97 -4.85 46.21
N GLY A 287 17.42 -4.95 47.42
CA GLY A 287 17.32 -6.21 48.15
C GLY A 287 16.20 -7.10 47.61
N ALA A 288 16.40 -8.42 47.64
CA ALA A 288 15.32 -9.36 47.36
C ALA A 288 14.15 -9.13 48.35
N SER A 289 12.94 -9.00 47.82
CA SER A 289 11.70 -8.67 48.57
C SER A 289 11.78 -7.36 49.36
N SER A 290 12.70 -6.45 49.01
CA SER A 290 12.79 -5.13 49.64
C SER A 290 11.73 -4.16 49.13
N ILE A 291 11.44 -3.15 49.95
CA ILE A 291 10.48 -2.08 49.64
C ILE A 291 11.18 -0.74 49.89
N ALA A 292 11.11 0.18 48.92
CA ALA A 292 11.68 1.54 48.99
C ALA A 292 10.68 2.60 48.51
#